data_AF-A0AAX0N3U4-F1
#
_entry.id   AF-A0AAX0N3U4-F1
#
_cell.length_a   1.000
_cell.length_b   1.000
_cell.length_c   1.000
_cell.angle_alpha   90.00
_cell.angle_beta   90.00
_cell.angle_gamma   90.00
#
_symmetry.space_group_name_H-M   'P 1'
#
loop_
_entity.id
_entity.type
_entity.pdbx_description
1 polymer ?
#
loop_
_entity_poly.entity_id
_entity_poly.type
_entity_poly.pdbx_seq_one_letter_code
_entity_poly.pdbx_strand_id
1 'polypeptide(L)'
;METGICRRCSCNWVTPCINEKYGTCWWVDKNRTLCSHCFYGFNDESCQTKVYYRPGHDWLERDWEFAWEILTNSKSHWVYDMEHDVLCVVGLGDHIGAVRFIVKNFYGLNRIYREEIPKWQEIIGNNMIFYNAKVNDSKHYASSLPRKYKHVD
;
A
#
# COMPACT_ATOMS: atom_id res chain seq x y z
N MET A 1 0.49 13.94 9.92
CA MET A 1 -0.24 14.01 8.64
C MET A 1 -1.55 14.73 8.89
N GLU A 2 -1.89 15.69 8.06
CA GLU A 2 -3.17 16.41 8.16
C GLU A 2 -4.28 15.55 7.54
N THR A 3 -5.34 15.28 8.30
CA THR A 3 -6.44 14.43 7.85
C THR A 3 -7.48 15.24 7.07
N GLY A 4 -8.07 14.64 6.04
CA GLY A 4 -9.06 15.31 5.19
C GLY A 4 -8.48 16.21 4.10
N ILE A 5 -7.16 16.17 3.90
CA ILE A 5 -6.46 16.81 2.79
C ILE A 5 -5.60 15.76 2.08
N CYS A 6 -5.69 15.69 0.76
CA CYS A 6 -4.91 14.74 -0.01
C CYS A 6 -3.43 15.15 -0.02
N ARG A 7 -2.54 14.27 0.43
CA ARG A 7 -1.09 14.54 0.47
C ARG A 7 -0.41 14.67 -0.89
N ARG A 8 -1.10 14.35 -2.00
CA ARG A 8 -0.58 14.45 -3.37
C ARG A 8 -0.99 15.72 -4.10
N CYS A 9 -2.29 16.02 -4.08
CA CYS A 9 -2.86 17.15 -4.82
C CYS A 9 -3.48 18.22 -3.93
N SER A 10 -3.44 18.05 -2.61
CA SER A 10 -4.03 18.95 -1.62
C SER A 10 -5.55 19.13 -1.71
N CYS A 11 -6.25 18.29 -2.48
CA CYS A 11 -7.71 18.33 -2.55
C CYS A 11 -8.36 17.97 -1.20
N ASN A 12 -9.59 18.41 -1.00
CA ASN A 12 -10.39 18.11 0.19
C ASN A 12 -11.88 18.05 -0.19
N TRP A 13 -12.78 17.89 0.80
CA TRP A 13 -14.23 17.81 0.52
C TRP A 13 -14.85 19.09 -0.04
N VAL A 14 -14.23 20.26 0.18
CA VAL A 14 -14.72 21.56 -0.33
C VAL A 14 -14.22 21.77 -1.76
N THR A 15 -13.00 21.34 -2.04
CA THR A 15 -12.31 21.48 -3.33
C THR A 15 -11.81 20.11 -3.79
N PRO A 16 -12.73 19.19 -4.17
CA PRO A 16 -12.35 17.86 -4.63
C PRO A 16 -11.73 17.91 -6.03
N CYS A 17 -10.89 16.94 -6.35
CA CYS A 17 -10.56 16.68 -7.75
C CYS A 17 -11.81 16.19 -8.49
N ILE A 18 -11.91 16.52 -9.79
CA ILE A 18 -13.04 16.15 -10.64
C ILE A 18 -12.50 15.52 -11.92
N ASN A 19 -13.00 14.33 -12.27
CA ASN A 19 -12.75 13.69 -13.56
C ASN A 19 -14.06 13.66 -14.34
N GLU A 20 -14.00 13.95 -15.65
CA GLU A 20 -15.18 14.02 -16.51
C GLU A 20 -16.02 12.74 -16.53
N LYS A 21 -15.36 11.58 -16.43
CA LYS A 21 -16.01 10.26 -16.48
C LYS A 21 -16.45 9.75 -15.11
N TYR A 22 -15.66 10.02 -14.05
CA TYR A 22 -15.84 9.41 -12.73
C TYR A 22 -16.37 10.38 -11.66
N GLY A 23 -16.49 11.67 -11.96
CA GLY A 23 -17.00 12.68 -11.03
C GLY A 23 -15.99 13.10 -9.97
N THR A 24 -16.48 13.44 -8.78
CA THR A 24 -15.64 13.92 -7.67
C THR A 24 -14.84 12.79 -7.02
N CYS A 25 -13.62 13.08 -6.61
CA CYS A 25 -12.79 12.11 -5.89
C CYS A 25 -13.33 11.80 -4.48
N TRP A 26 -12.97 10.63 -3.95
CA TRP A 26 -13.24 10.19 -2.57
C TRP A 26 -11.95 9.75 -1.87
N TRP A 27 -11.98 9.56 -0.55
CA TRP A 27 -10.83 9.05 0.21
C TRP A 27 -10.64 7.53 0.01
N VAL A 28 -9.44 7.11 -0.38
CA VAL A 28 -9.11 5.68 -0.59
C VAL A 28 -8.64 5.02 0.71
N ASP A 29 -7.99 5.79 1.58
CA ASP A 29 -7.45 5.32 2.84
C ASP A 29 -8.31 5.72 4.04
N LYS A 30 -8.19 4.95 5.12
CA LYS A 30 -8.95 5.17 6.37
C LYS A 30 -8.64 6.52 7.01
N ASN A 31 -7.40 7.00 6.86
CA ASN A 31 -6.92 8.24 7.46
C ASN A 31 -7.30 9.48 6.63
N ARG A 32 -7.95 9.30 5.47
CA ARG A 32 -8.40 10.37 4.57
C ARG A 32 -7.24 11.27 4.15
N THR A 33 -6.17 10.64 3.68
CA THR A 33 -4.92 11.31 3.28
C THR A 33 -4.59 11.12 1.79
N LEU A 34 -5.27 10.20 1.08
CA LEU A 34 -5.10 9.94 -0.33
C LEU A 34 -6.46 9.88 -1.05
N CYS A 35 -6.65 10.73 -2.06
CA CYS A 35 -7.88 10.75 -2.86
C CYS A 35 -7.82 9.74 -4.01
N SER A 36 -8.99 9.30 -4.48
CA SER A 36 -9.15 8.31 -5.55
C SER A 36 -8.53 8.77 -6.87
N HIS A 37 -8.59 10.08 -7.16
CA HIS A 37 -7.94 10.66 -8.33
C HIS A 37 -6.44 10.42 -8.37
N CYS A 38 -5.75 10.75 -7.28
CA CYS A 38 -4.31 10.60 -7.18
C CYS A 38 -3.87 9.14 -7.02
N PHE A 39 -4.75 8.29 -6.49
CA PHE A 39 -4.49 6.86 -6.39
C PHE A 39 -4.61 6.16 -7.75
N TYR A 40 -5.66 6.44 -8.50
CA TYR A 40 -5.90 5.86 -9.83
C TYR A 40 -5.18 6.58 -10.97
N GLY A 41 -4.38 7.62 -10.68
CA GLY A 41 -3.63 8.35 -11.70
C GLY A 41 -4.50 9.09 -12.71
N PHE A 42 -5.66 9.60 -12.29
CA PHE A 42 -6.59 10.34 -13.16
C PHE A 42 -6.18 11.78 -13.48
N ASN A 43 -4.98 12.21 -13.07
CA ASN A 43 -4.57 13.61 -13.10
C ASN A 43 -3.67 13.97 -14.31
N ASP A 44 -3.65 13.18 -15.39
CA ASP A 44 -2.79 13.35 -16.58
C ASP A 44 -1.26 13.44 -16.32
N GLU A 45 -0.83 13.54 -15.07
CA GLU A 45 0.55 13.40 -14.63
C GLU A 45 0.95 11.92 -14.59
N SER A 46 2.15 11.61 -15.07
CA SER A 46 2.72 10.27 -15.03
C SER A 46 2.76 9.78 -13.57
N CYS A 47 1.95 8.79 -13.24
CA CYS A 47 1.94 8.18 -11.92
C CYS A 47 3.32 7.56 -11.65
N GLN A 48 4.06 8.07 -10.66
CA GLN A 48 5.40 7.59 -10.30
C GLN A 48 5.38 6.31 -9.44
N THR A 49 4.21 5.69 -9.30
CA THR A 49 4.04 4.48 -8.49
C THR A 49 4.95 3.37 -9.00
N LYS A 50 5.79 2.85 -8.10
CA LYS A 50 6.61 1.68 -8.38
C LYS A 50 5.75 0.43 -8.27
N VAL A 51 5.74 -0.40 -9.32
CA VAL A 51 4.85 -1.56 -9.39
C VAL A 51 5.69 -2.83 -9.36
N TYR A 52 5.38 -3.73 -8.43
CA TYR A 52 6.04 -5.02 -8.31
C TYR A 52 5.01 -6.14 -8.35
N TYR A 53 5.26 -7.15 -9.17
CA TYR A 53 4.41 -8.32 -9.34
C TYR A 53 5.11 -9.59 -8.88
N ARG A 54 4.37 -10.44 -8.15
CA ARG A 54 4.85 -11.72 -7.64
C ARG A 54 4.07 -12.91 -8.25
N PRO A 55 4.49 -13.44 -9.41
CA PRO A 55 3.91 -14.65 -9.99
C PRO A 55 4.29 -15.95 -9.26
N GLY A 56 5.23 -15.88 -8.31
CA GLY A 56 5.76 -17.02 -7.56
C GLY A 56 6.61 -16.56 -6.38
N HIS A 57 7.89 -16.91 -6.35
CA HIS A 57 8.79 -16.46 -5.28
C HIS A 57 9.49 -15.13 -5.58
N ASP A 58 9.68 -14.79 -6.85
CA ASP A 58 10.38 -13.60 -7.31
C ASP A 58 9.48 -12.37 -7.43
N TRP A 59 10.10 -11.19 -7.41
CA TRP A 59 9.46 -9.90 -7.63
C TRP A 59 9.93 -9.30 -8.95
N LEU A 60 8.97 -8.97 -9.81
CA LEU A 60 9.21 -8.35 -11.11
C LEU A 60 8.71 -6.92 -11.08
N GLU A 61 9.55 -5.96 -11.43
CA GLU A 61 9.12 -4.58 -11.65
C GLU A 61 8.25 -4.49 -12.91
N ARG A 62 7.18 -3.69 -12.86
CA ARG A 62 6.20 -3.51 -13.93
C ARG A 62 5.90 -2.03 -14.13
N ASP A 63 5.32 -1.72 -15.28
CA ASP A 63 4.91 -0.37 -15.64
C ASP A 63 3.51 -0.02 -15.14
N TRP A 64 3.11 1.22 -15.42
CA TRP A 64 1.80 1.75 -15.06
C TRP A 64 0.65 1.11 -15.84
N GLU A 65 0.88 0.68 -17.08
CA GLU A 65 -0.15 -0.03 -17.88
C GLU A 65 -0.57 -1.31 -17.16
N PHE A 66 0.41 -2.10 -16.69
CA PHE A 66 0.13 -3.27 -15.87
C PHE A 66 -0.58 -2.91 -14.55
N ALA A 67 -0.15 -1.85 -13.86
CA ALA A 67 -0.84 -1.40 -12.65
C ALA A 67 -2.30 -1.04 -12.92
N TRP A 68 -2.58 -0.34 -14.01
CA TRP A 68 -3.93 0.06 -14.40
C TRP A 68 -4.83 -1.15 -14.63
N GLU A 69 -4.36 -2.17 -15.35
CA GLU A 69 -5.08 -3.44 -15.54
C GLU A 69 -5.38 -4.11 -14.18
N ILE A 70 -4.42 -4.11 -13.27
CA ILE A 70 -4.57 -4.72 -11.94
C ILE A 70 -5.56 -3.95 -11.06
N LEU A 71 -5.47 -2.62 -11.03
CA LEU A 71 -6.31 -1.75 -10.21
C LEU A 71 -7.77 -1.72 -10.69
N THR A 72 -8.00 -1.91 -11.98
CA THR A 72 -9.35 -1.99 -12.57
C THR A 72 -9.95 -3.41 -12.53
N ASN A 73 -9.13 -4.43 -12.27
CA ASN A 73 -9.58 -5.80 -12.13
C ASN A 73 -9.98 -6.12 -10.69
N SER A 74 -11.28 -6.30 -10.46
CA SER A 74 -11.86 -6.60 -9.14
C SER A 74 -11.45 -7.95 -8.54
N LYS A 75 -10.80 -8.83 -9.31
CA LYS A 75 -10.29 -10.13 -8.85
C LYS A 75 -8.81 -10.09 -8.44
N SER A 76 -8.14 -8.96 -8.64
CA SER A 76 -6.72 -8.81 -8.28
C SER A 76 -6.51 -8.81 -6.77
N HIS A 77 -5.31 -9.15 -6.33
CA HIS A 77 -4.88 -9.05 -4.93
C HIS A 77 -3.62 -8.20 -4.87
N TRP A 78 -3.63 -7.18 -4.02
CA TRP A 78 -2.47 -6.28 -3.91
C TRP A 78 -2.38 -5.61 -2.54
N VAL A 79 -1.19 -5.12 -2.25
CA VAL A 79 -0.89 -4.22 -1.13
C VAL A 79 -0.27 -2.97 -1.72
N TYR A 80 -0.77 -1.81 -1.31
CA TYR A 80 -0.24 -0.53 -1.73
C TYR A 80 0.33 0.22 -0.52
N ASP A 81 1.62 0.55 -0.56
CA ASP A 81 2.26 1.41 0.43
C ASP A 81 2.19 2.85 -0.04
N MET A 82 1.42 3.64 0.68
CA MET A 82 1.24 5.05 0.44
C MET A 82 2.56 5.80 0.68
N GLU A 83 3.27 5.52 1.75
CA GLU A 83 4.48 6.29 2.13
C GLU A 83 5.54 6.31 1.02
N HIS A 84 5.84 5.15 0.42
CA HIS A 84 6.87 5.02 -0.61
C HIS A 84 6.32 4.98 -2.04
N ASP A 85 5.00 5.11 -2.20
CA ASP A 85 4.30 4.99 -3.48
C ASP A 85 4.60 3.66 -4.21
N VAL A 86 4.33 2.54 -3.53
CA VAL A 86 4.66 1.20 -4.03
C VAL A 86 3.41 0.34 -4.11
N LEU A 87 3.09 -0.17 -5.30
CA LEU A 87 2.06 -1.17 -5.52
C LEU A 87 2.68 -2.56 -5.65
N CYS A 88 2.35 -3.46 -4.73
CA CYS A 88 2.75 -4.87 -4.77
C CYS A 88 1.57 -5.77 -5.11
N VAL A 89 1.61 -6.38 -6.29
CA VAL A 89 0.60 -7.29 -6.83
C VAL A 89 0.97 -8.73 -6.50
N VAL A 90 0.03 -9.47 -5.90
CA VAL A 90 0.25 -10.82 -5.38
C VAL A 90 -0.88 -11.77 -5.78
N GLY A 91 -0.66 -13.07 -5.57
CA GLY A 91 -1.72 -14.06 -5.66
C GLY A 91 -2.61 -14.10 -4.42
N LEU A 92 -3.70 -14.86 -4.51
CA LEU A 92 -4.60 -15.14 -3.38
C LEU A 92 -3.80 -15.69 -2.19
N GLY A 93 -3.89 -15.00 -1.05
CA GLY A 93 -3.28 -15.43 0.20
C GLY A 93 -1.85 -14.94 0.47
N ASP A 94 -1.22 -14.21 -0.46
CA ASP A 94 0.19 -13.81 -0.35
C ASP A 94 0.41 -12.31 -0.04
N HIS A 95 -0.58 -11.62 0.53
CA HIS A 95 -0.41 -10.24 1.00
C HIS A 95 0.72 -10.09 2.03
N ILE A 96 1.01 -11.12 2.82
CA ILE A 96 2.16 -11.11 3.74
C ILE A 96 3.49 -11.07 2.99
N GLY A 97 3.56 -11.68 1.80
CA GLY A 97 4.70 -11.57 0.89
C GLY A 97 4.94 -10.13 0.49
N ALA A 98 3.88 -9.43 0.07
CA ALA A 98 3.95 -8.00 -0.26
C ALA A 98 4.39 -7.14 0.92
N VAL A 99 3.80 -7.33 2.11
CA VAL A 99 4.22 -6.58 3.31
C VAL A 99 5.71 -6.80 3.60
N ARG A 100 6.18 -8.06 3.58
CA ARG A 100 7.59 -8.38 3.82
C ARG A 100 8.52 -7.76 2.77
N PHE A 101 8.11 -7.76 1.51
CA PHE A 101 8.87 -7.12 0.43
C PHE A 101 8.95 -5.60 0.65
N ILE A 102 7.83 -4.96 0.97
CA ILE A 102 7.77 -3.51 1.18
C ILE A 102 8.65 -3.11 2.36
N VAL A 103 8.45 -3.71 3.54
CA VAL A 103 9.20 -3.31 4.74
C VAL A 103 10.70 -3.56 4.58
N LYS A 104 11.09 -4.62 3.85
CA LYS A 104 12.51 -4.90 3.60
C LYS A 104 13.14 -3.88 2.66
N ASN A 105 12.53 -3.65 1.50
CA ASN A 105 13.18 -2.91 0.42
C ASN A 105 12.98 -1.39 0.53
N PHE A 106 11.90 -0.93 1.19
CA PHE A 106 11.57 0.49 1.26
C PHE A 106 11.75 1.06 2.68
N TYR A 107 11.47 0.26 3.71
CA TYR A 107 11.71 0.67 5.11
C TYR A 107 13.04 0.13 5.70
N GLY A 108 13.83 -0.60 4.91
CA GLY A 108 15.14 -1.14 5.35
C GLY A 108 15.06 -2.21 6.45
N LEU A 109 13.88 -2.83 6.64
CA LEU A 109 13.65 -3.78 7.73
C LEU A 109 14.04 -5.21 7.36
N ASN A 110 15.06 -5.75 8.03
CA ASN A 110 15.41 -7.16 7.91
C ASN A 110 14.69 -8.06 8.93
N ARG A 111 14.73 -7.71 10.22
CA ARG A 111 14.12 -8.47 11.32
C ARG A 111 13.76 -7.55 12.49
N ILE A 112 12.72 -7.89 13.23
CA ILE A 112 12.22 -7.12 14.39
C ILE A 112 12.33 -7.89 15.70
N TYR A 113 12.49 -7.17 16.81
CA TYR A 113 12.24 -7.68 18.14
C TYR A 113 10.74 -7.72 18.47
N ARG A 114 10.36 -8.31 19.61
CA ARG A 114 8.96 -8.43 20.03
C ARG A 114 8.36 -7.07 20.44
N GLU A 115 9.16 -6.27 21.12
CA GLU A 115 8.87 -4.91 21.54
C GLU A 115 8.60 -3.95 20.36
N GLU A 116 9.07 -4.27 19.16
CA GLU A 116 8.87 -3.44 17.97
C GLU A 116 7.55 -3.74 17.22
N ILE A 117 6.79 -4.78 17.61
CA ILE A 117 5.51 -5.11 16.95
C ILE A 117 4.54 -3.93 16.94
N PRO A 118 4.30 -3.21 18.05
CA PRO A 118 3.34 -2.11 18.06
C PRO A 118 3.71 -1.00 17.08
N LYS A 119 5.00 -0.67 16.97
CA LYS A 119 5.51 0.29 15.99
C LYS A 119 5.20 -0.17 14.55
N TRP A 120 5.45 -1.43 14.24
CA TRP A 120 5.18 -1.97 12.89
C TRP A 120 3.69 -2.12 12.60
N GLN A 121 2.87 -2.37 13.62
CA GLN A 121 1.42 -2.34 13.50
C GLN A 121 0.94 -0.94 13.08
N GLU A 122 1.45 0.11 13.71
CA GLU A 122 1.11 1.49 13.37
C GLU A 122 1.56 1.85 11.94
N ILE A 123 2.81 1.56 11.57
CA ILE A 123 3.35 1.82 10.23
C ILE A 123 2.49 1.11 9.16
N ILE A 124 2.22 -0.19 9.33
CA ILE A 124 1.41 -0.95 8.38
C ILE A 124 -0.02 -0.42 8.33
N GLY A 125 -0.62 -0.11 9.49
CA GLY A 125 -2.00 0.37 9.57
C GLY A 125 -2.21 1.75 8.96
N ASN A 126 -1.21 2.63 9.05
CA ASN A 126 -1.29 3.99 8.53
C ASN A 126 -0.90 4.09 7.06
N ASN A 127 0.05 3.28 6.61
CA ASN A 127 0.68 3.47 5.31
C ASN A 127 0.21 2.46 4.26
N MET A 128 -0.31 1.29 4.65
CA MET A 128 -0.63 0.23 3.69
C MET A 128 -2.13 0.02 3.48
N ILE A 129 -2.54 -0.05 2.22
CA ILE A 129 -3.88 -0.43 1.78
C ILE A 129 -3.85 -1.88 1.29
N PHE A 130 -4.83 -2.67 1.73
CA PHE A 130 -4.97 -4.09 1.38
C PHE A 130 -6.23 -4.30 0.54
N TYR A 131 -6.08 -4.87 -0.66
CA TYR A 131 -7.21 -5.18 -1.53
C TYR A 131 -7.38 -6.69 -1.72
N ASN A 132 -8.63 -7.15 -1.62
CA ASN A 132 -9.00 -8.57 -1.63
C ASN A 132 -8.15 -9.43 -0.67
N ALA A 133 -7.77 -8.88 0.47
CA ALA A 133 -7.10 -9.62 1.53
C ALA A 133 -8.12 -10.31 2.43
N LYS A 134 -7.90 -11.59 2.73
CA LYS A 134 -8.73 -12.34 3.69
C LYS A 134 -8.58 -11.79 5.12
N VAL A 135 -7.42 -11.23 5.42
CA VAL A 135 -7.11 -10.56 6.69
C VAL A 135 -6.55 -9.19 6.34
N ASN A 136 -7.20 -8.11 6.75
CA ASN A 136 -6.76 -6.73 6.49
C ASN A 136 -6.40 -5.99 7.79
N ASP A 137 -5.92 -6.75 8.78
CA ASP A 137 -5.53 -6.26 10.10
C ASP A 137 -4.01 -6.08 10.19
N SER A 138 -3.58 -4.84 10.45
CA SER A 138 -2.18 -4.48 10.68
C SER A 138 -1.51 -5.32 11.78
N LYS A 139 -2.24 -5.72 12.83
CA LYS A 139 -1.69 -6.54 13.92
C LYS A 139 -1.27 -7.93 13.43
N HIS A 140 -2.08 -8.54 12.54
CA HIS A 140 -1.75 -9.82 11.92
C HIS A 140 -0.45 -9.73 11.10
N TYR A 141 -0.32 -8.70 10.27
CA TYR A 141 0.85 -8.52 9.43
C TYR A 141 2.11 -8.19 10.24
N ALA A 142 2.03 -7.25 11.19
CA ALA A 142 3.14 -6.89 12.07
C ALA A 142 3.65 -8.09 12.89
N SER A 143 2.73 -8.93 13.37
CA SER A 143 3.09 -10.14 14.14
C SER A 143 3.82 -11.18 13.30
N SER A 144 3.59 -11.18 11.98
CA SER A 144 4.12 -12.12 11.00
C SER A 144 5.45 -11.67 10.36
N LEU A 145 5.98 -10.51 10.77
CA LEU A 145 7.28 -10.03 10.32
C LEU A 145 8.43 -10.91 10.85
N PRO A 146 9.55 -11.02 10.10
CA PRO A 146 10.71 -11.81 10.51
C PRO A 146 11.27 -11.38 11.88
N ARG A 147 11.58 -12.35 12.75
CA ARG A 147 11.99 -12.09 14.15
C ARG A 147 13.50 -12.14 14.36
N LYS A 148 14.01 -11.26 15.21
CA LYS A 148 15.25 -11.48 15.96
C LYS A 148 14.90 -12.21 17.26
N TYR A 149 15.59 -13.30 17.54
CA TYR A 149 15.59 -13.90 18.88
C TYR A 149 16.78 -13.30 19.63
N LYS A 150 16.54 -12.83 20.87
CA LYS A 150 17.65 -12.52 21.76
C LYS A 150 18.29 -13.86 22.11
N HIS A 151 19.57 -14.04 21.79
CA HIS A 151 20.33 -15.11 22.40
C HIS A 151 20.35 -14.79 23.90
N VAL A 152 19.77 -15.69 24.68
CA VAL A 152 19.89 -15.66 26.14
C VAL A 152 21.20 -16.39 26.40
N ASP A 153 22.23 -15.64 26.74
CA ASP A 153 23.47 -16.19 27.30
C ASP A 153 23.20 -16.75 28.72
#